data_AF-M1ZVC2-F1
#
_entry.id   AF-M1ZVC2-F1
#
_cell.length_a   1.000
_cell.length_b   1.000
_cell.length_c   1.000
_cell.angle_alpha   90.00
_cell.angle_beta   90.00
_cell.angle_gamma   90.00
#
_symmetry.space_group_name_H-M   'P 1'
#
loop_
_entity.id
_entity.type
_entity.pdbx_description
1 polymer ?
#
loop_
_entity_poly.entity_id
_entity_poly.type
_entity_poly.pdbx_seq_one_letter_code
_entity_poly.pdbx_strand_id
1 'polypeptide(L)'
;MGTALIIVALVMLAGKLNLMPAGGDAVGLHGAKLIIAIIGNFILGALMTLGIGLYAPCMALVYSLGMSPKVAFPIMMGSCAFLMPAASLKFIKEGAYDRKASMAITVFGLVGVFIAYYLVKSLPLNILTWLVIVVIIYTAAMMFKSASKARKTVKA
;
A
#
# COMPACT_ATOMS: atom_id res chain seq x y z
N MET A 1 9.51 -6.14 -8.69
CA MET A 1 9.33 -4.94 -7.85
C MET A 1 9.02 -3.71 -8.70
N GLY A 2 9.94 -3.16 -9.51
CA GLY A 2 9.66 -1.95 -10.32
C GLY A 2 8.47 -2.08 -11.28
N THR A 3 8.34 -3.21 -11.98
CA THR A 3 7.18 -3.50 -12.86
C THR A 3 5.86 -3.59 -12.09
N ALA A 4 5.85 -4.20 -10.91
CA ALA A 4 4.67 -4.27 -10.05
C ALA A 4 4.23 -2.87 -9.58
N LEU A 5 5.18 -1.99 -9.23
CA LEU A 5 4.88 -0.59 -8.87
C LEU A 5 4.25 0.20 -10.03
N ILE A 6 4.67 -0.04 -11.27
CA ILE A 6 4.03 0.56 -12.45
C ILE A 6 2.60 0.07 -12.61
N ILE A 7 2.35 -1.24 -12.47
CA ILE A 7 0.99 -1.80 -12.54
C ILE A 7 0.11 -1.17 -11.45
N VAL A 8 0.61 -1.04 -10.23
CA VAL A 8 -0.11 -0.39 -9.12
C VAL A 8 -0.40 1.08 -9.43
N ALA A 9 0.58 1.81 -9.97
CA ALA A 9 0.37 3.20 -10.36
C ALA A 9 -0.73 3.32 -11.42
N LEU A 10 -0.76 2.45 -12.43
CA LEU A 10 -1.81 2.41 -13.45
C LEU A 10 -3.18 2.09 -12.86
N VAL A 11 -3.28 1.13 -11.93
CA VAL A 11 -4.54 0.78 -11.26
C VAL A 11 -5.03 1.93 -10.37
N MET A 12 -4.12 2.63 -9.67
CA MET A 12 -4.47 3.84 -8.91
C MET A 12 -4.94 4.98 -9.82
N LEU A 13 -4.34 5.13 -11.01
CA LEU A 13 -4.71 6.11 -12.02
C LEU A 13 -6.09 5.79 -12.62
N ALA A 14 -6.38 4.52 -12.88
CA ALA A 14 -7.71 4.06 -13.30
C ALA A 14 -8.76 4.37 -12.21
N GLY A 15 -8.43 4.13 -10.94
CA GLY A 15 -9.30 4.52 -9.82
C GLY A 15 -9.58 6.02 -9.75
N LYS A 16 -8.64 6.86 -10.20
CA LYS A 16 -8.82 8.32 -10.28
C LYS A 16 -9.66 8.78 -11.45
N LEU A 17 -9.63 8.05 -12.57
CA LEU A 17 -10.42 8.33 -13.76
C LEU A 17 -11.89 7.86 -13.63
N ASN A 18 -12.41 7.68 -12.40
CA ASN A 18 -13.75 7.16 -12.09
C ASN A 18 -14.06 5.76 -12.66
N LEU A 19 -13.05 4.96 -13.01
CA LEU A 19 -13.26 3.56 -13.43
C LEU A 19 -13.49 2.61 -12.23
N MET A 20 -13.38 3.12 -11.00
CA MET A 20 -13.68 2.38 -9.77
C MET A 20 -15.01 2.82 -9.16
N PRO A 21 -15.74 1.91 -8.49
CA PRO A 21 -17.00 2.24 -7.84
C PRO A 21 -16.81 3.39 -6.84
N ALA A 22 -17.75 4.35 -6.86
CA ALA A 22 -17.71 5.54 -6.00
C ALA A 22 -17.82 5.23 -4.48
N GLY A 23 -18.08 3.96 -4.13
CA GLY A 23 -18.36 3.52 -2.76
C GLY A 23 -19.82 3.70 -2.38
N GLY A 24 -20.13 3.46 -1.12
CA GLY A 24 -21.45 3.71 -0.54
C GLY A 24 -21.34 4.30 0.87
N ASP A 25 -22.47 4.42 1.58
CA ASP A 25 -22.49 5.03 2.92
C ASP A 25 -22.28 4.03 4.06
N ALA A 26 -22.00 2.76 3.75
CA ALA A 26 -21.87 1.74 4.79
C ALA A 26 -20.60 1.96 5.63
N VAL A 27 -20.78 1.91 6.95
CA VAL A 27 -19.70 2.00 7.95
C VAL A 27 -19.21 0.62 8.38
N GLY A 28 -19.98 -0.43 8.07
CA GLY A 28 -19.64 -1.82 8.37
C GLY A 28 -20.25 -2.78 7.36
N LEU A 29 -19.69 -3.99 7.31
CA LEU A 29 -20.15 -5.10 6.49
C LEU A 29 -20.73 -6.19 7.38
N HIS A 30 -21.84 -6.78 6.96
CA HIS A 30 -22.49 -7.89 7.68
C HIS A 30 -22.77 -9.05 6.72
N GLY A 31 -22.89 -10.26 7.29
CA GLY A 31 -23.24 -11.47 6.56
C GLY A 31 -22.24 -11.82 5.46
N ALA A 32 -22.74 -12.20 4.28
CA ALA A 32 -21.93 -12.65 3.16
C ALA A 32 -20.89 -11.62 2.69
N LYS A 33 -21.22 -10.32 2.76
CA LYS A 33 -20.30 -9.25 2.36
C LYS A 33 -19.06 -9.17 3.24
N LEU A 34 -19.19 -9.48 4.54
CA LEU A 34 -18.05 -9.52 5.46
C LEU A 34 -17.10 -10.67 5.12
N ILE A 35 -17.65 -11.84 4.80
CA ILE A 35 -16.85 -13.02 4.41
C ILE A 35 -16.07 -12.73 3.13
N ILE A 36 -16.73 -12.14 2.12
CA ILE A 36 -16.08 -11.74 0.86
C ILE A 36 -14.97 -10.72 1.11
N ALA A 37 -15.19 -9.73 1.97
CA ALA A 37 -14.17 -8.75 2.33
C ALA A 37 -12.96 -9.42 2.99
N ILE A 38 -13.18 -10.36 3.91
CA ILE A 38 -12.10 -11.07 4.61
C ILE A 38 -11.27 -11.89 3.61
N ILE A 39 -11.92 -12.73 2.79
CA ILE A 39 -11.24 -13.58 1.80
C ILE A 39 -10.51 -12.72 0.77
N GLY A 40 -11.16 -11.67 0.27
CA GLY A 40 -10.55 -10.73 -0.67
C GLY A 40 -9.31 -10.07 -0.07
N ASN A 41 -9.41 -9.52 1.15
CA ASN A 41 -8.27 -8.84 1.76
C ASN A 41 -7.14 -9.81 2.14
N PHE A 42 -7.44 -11.08 2.41
CA PHE A 42 -6.43 -12.13 2.59
C PHE A 42 -5.63 -12.37 1.30
N ILE A 43 -6.31 -12.51 0.16
CA ILE A 43 -5.67 -12.66 -1.16
C ILE A 43 -4.85 -11.40 -1.49
N LEU A 44 -5.42 -10.21 -1.27
CA LEU A 44 -4.72 -8.95 -1.48
C LEU A 44 -3.48 -8.80 -0.58
N GLY A 45 -3.55 -9.29 0.67
CA GLY A 45 -2.40 -9.35 1.57
C GLY A 45 -1.29 -10.24 1.03
N ALA A 46 -1.62 -11.40 0.46
CA ALA A 46 -0.66 -12.25 -0.22
C ALA A 46 -0.05 -11.55 -1.45
N LEU A 47 -0.86 -10.87 -2.27
CA LEU A 47 -0.39 -10.12 -3.44
C LEU A 47 0.47 -8.90 -3.07
N MET A 48 0.26 -8.30 -1.90
CA MET A 48 1.08 -7.20 -1.40
C MET A 48 2.54 -7.62 -1.22
N THR A 49 2.81 -8.89 -0.89
CA THR A 49 4.18 -9.43 -0.83
C THR A 49 4.87 -9.48 -2.20
N LEU A 50 4.09 -9.52 -3.29
CA LEU A 50 4.58 -9.44 -4.68
C LEU A 50 4.83 -7.99 -5.14
N GLY A 51 4.53 -7.00 -4.29
CA GLY A 51 4.68 -5.57 -4.58
C GLY A 51 3.46 -4.95 -5.28
N ILE A 52 2.34 -5.69 -5.37
CA ILE A 52 1.06 -5.16 -5.85
C ILE A 52 0.40 -4.48 -4.65
N GLY A 53 0.69 -3.19 -4.45
CA GLY A 53 0.23 -2.41 -3.28
C GLY A 53 -1.27 -2.55 -3.01
N LEU A 54 -1.63 -2.59 -1.73
CA LEU A 54 -3.00 -2.89 -1.28
C LEU A 54 -3.99 -1.72 -1.51
N TYR A 55 -3.50 -0.51 -1.80
CA TYR A 55 -4.30 0.72 -1.81
C TYR A 55 -5.48 0.68 -2.80
N ALA A 56 -5.20 0.58 -4.10
CA ALA A 56 -6.24 0.54 -5.13
C ALA A 56 -7.12 -0.73 -5.06
N PRO A 57 -6.57 -1.95 -5.00
CA PRO A 57 -7.40 -3.15 -5.02
C PRO A 57 -8.26 -3.30 -3.76
N CYS A 58 -7.78 -2.86 -2.59
CA CYS A 58 -8.60 -2.83 -1.38
C CYS A 58 -9.73 -1.81 -1.51
N MET A 59 -9.46 -0.60 -2.03
CA MET A 59 -10.52 0.39 -2.30
C MET A 59 -11.58 -0.15 -3.25
N ALA A 60 -11.22 -0.79 -4.36
CA ALA A 60 -12.20 -1.39 -5.27
C ALA A 60 -13.04 -2.48 -4.57
N LEU A 61 -12.41 -3.35 -3.78
CA LEU A 61 -13.10 -4.39 -3.03
C LEU A 61 -14.10 -3.78 -2.04
N VAL A 62 -13.66 -2.88 -1.18
CA VAL A 62 -14.51 -2.32 -0.12
C VAL A 62 -15.59 -1.38 -0.67
N TYR A 63 -15.30 -0.62 -1.73
CA TYR A 63 -16.28 0.23 -2.40
C TYR A 63 -17.33 -0.57 -3.17
N SER A 64 -16.94 -1.66 -3.84
CA SER A 64 -17.91 -2.56 -4.50
C SER A 64 -18.85 -3.23 -3.50
N LEU A 65 -18.40 -3.44 -2.26
CA LEU A 65 -19.22 -3.95 -1.17
C LEU A 65 -20.11 -2.87 -0.52
N GLY A 66 -19.88 -1.58 -0.85
CA GLY A 66 -20.68 -0.44 -0.44
C GLY A 66 -20.14 0.34 0.76
N MET A 67 -18.88 0.11 1.18
CA MET A 67 -18.28 0.88 2.27
C MET A 67 -17.88 2.28 1.84
N SER A 68 -17.93 3.20 2.82
CA SER A 68 -17.53 4.59 2.61
C SER A 68 -16.00 4.78 2.56
N PRO A 69 -15.49 5.77 1.82
CA PRO A 69 -14.07 6.14 1.79
C PRO A 69 -13.45 6.39 3.16
N LYS A 70 -14.25 6.92 4.10
CA LYS A 70 -13.81 7.22 5.47
C LYS A 70 -13.45 5.97 6.27
N VAL A 71 -14.10 4.83 5.98
CA VAL A 71 -13.85 3.55 6.67
C VAL A 71 -12.86 2.68 5.90
N ALA A 72 -12.85 2.79 4.56
CA ALA A 72 -11.89 2.09 3.71
C ALA A 72 -10.43 2.45 4.05
N PHE A 73 -10.13 3.71 4.33
CA PHE A 73 -8.76 4.14 4.61
C PHE A 73 -8.18 3.55 5.90
N PRO A 74 -8.88 3.59 7.06
CA PRO A 74 -8.46 2.85 8.26
C PRO A 74 -8.32 1.34 8.06
N ILE A 75 -9.24 0.70 7.31
CA ILE A 75 -9.15 -0.74 7.02
C ILE A 75 -7.85 -1.06 6.28
N MET A 76 -7.54 -0.28 5.26
CA MET A 76 -6.32 -0.42 4.45
C MET A 76 -5.05 -0.13 5.27
N MET A 77 -5.07 0.90 6.12
CA MET A 77 -3.93 1.21 7.00
C MET A 77 -3.69 0.09 8.03
N GLY A 78 -4.74 -0.38 8.68
CA GLY A 78 -4.68 -1.46 9.66
C GLY A 78 -4.21 -2.78 9.05
N SER A 79 -4.75 -3.17 7.89
CA SER A 79 -4.35 -4.43 7.23
C SER A 79 -2.86 -4.44 6.86
N CYS A 80 -2.32 -3.32 6.36
CA CYS A 80 -0.90 -3.20 6.06
C CYS A 80 -0.04 -3.26 7.34
N ALA A 81 -0.49 -2.61 8.42
CA ALA A 81 0.23 -2.60 9.69
C ALA A 81 0.33 -4.00 10.31
N PHE A 82 -0.73 -4.81 10.24
CA PHE A 82 -0.69 -6.20 10.73
C PHE A 82 0.08 -7.15 9.79
N LEU A 83 0.11 -6.86 8.49
CA LEU A 83 0.88 -7.66 7.53
C LEU A 83 2.39 -7.49 7.70
N MET A 84 2.87 -6.28 8.02
CA MET A 84 4.31 -5.96 8.11
C MET A 84 5.07 -6.86 9.11
N PRO A 85 4.60 -7.08 10.36
CA PRO A 85 5.22 -8.04 11.28
C PRO A 85 5.27 -9.44 10.68
N ALA A 86 4.14 -9.95 10.16
CA ALA A 86 4.07 -11.30 9.60
C ALA A 86 5.03 -11.51 8.41
N ALA A 87 5.11 -10.54 7.50
CA ALA A 87 6.01 -10.58 6.35
C ALA A 87 7.49 -10.42 6.75
N SER A 88 7.79 -9.63 7.77
CA SER A 88 9.17 -9.36 8.22
C SER A 88 9.78 -10.48 9.07
N LEU A 89 8.97 -11.34 9.71
CA LEU A 89 9.45 -12.46 10.55
C LEU A 89 10.47 -13.35 9.83
N LYS A 90 10.26 -13.66 8.55
CA LYS A 90 11.20 -14.49 7.77
C LYS A 90 12.54 -13.80 7.57
N PHE A 91 12.54 -12.51 7.21
CA PHE A 91 13.75 -11.71 7.04
C PHE A 91 14.54 -11.56 8.34
N ILE A 92 13.85 -11.46 9.49
CA ILE A 92 14.48 -11.42 10.81
C ILE A 92 15.14 -12.77 11.13
N LYS A 93 14.44 -13.89 10.92
CA LYS A 93 14.96 -15.24 11.16
C LYS A 93 16.17 -15.57 10.28
N GLU A 94 16.15 -15.16 9.01
CA GLU A 94 17.23 -15.39 8.05
C GLU A 94 18.37 -14.36 8.20
N GLY A 95 18.24 -13.36 9.08
CA GLY A 95 19.21 -12.28 9.23
C GLY A 95 19.35 -11.39 7.99
N ALA A 96 18.44 -11.52 7.02
CA ALA A 96 18.45 -10.84 5.73
C ALA A 96 17.85 -9.42 5.82
N TYR A 97 18.35 -8.61 6.76
CA TYR A 97 17.95 -7.20 6.92
C TYR A 97 19.09 -6.38 7.53
N ASP A 98 19.15 -5.09 7.20
CA ASP A 98 20.11 -4.18 7.81
C ASP A 98 19.59 -3.71 9.17
N ARG A 99 20.21 -4.18 10.25
CA ARG A 99 19.82 -3.85 11.63
C ARG A 99 19.90 -2.36 11.93
N LYS A 100 20.91 -1.65 11.41
CA LYS A 100 21.09 -0.22 11.67
C LYS A 100 20.02 0.59 10.96
N ALA A 101 19.76 0.28 9.69
CA ALA A 101 18.71 0.92 8.92
C ALA A 101 17.31 0.64 9.51
N SER A 102 17.02 -0.61 9.91
CA SER A 102 15.74 -0.96 10.51
C SER A 102 15.50 -0.24 11.84
N MET A 103 16.52 -0.13 12.70
CA MET A 103 16.42 0.64 13.95
C MET A 103 16.21 2.13 13.69
N ALA A 104 16.95 2.71 12.73
CA ALA A 104 16.75 4.11 12.34
C ALA A 104 15.34 4.36 11.82
N ILE A 105 14.83 3.51 10.91
CA ILE A 105 13.48 3.63 10.35
C ILE A 105 12.42 3.49 11.46
N THR A 106 12.65 2.62 12.45
CA THR A 106 11.70 2.45 13.56
C THR A 106 11.60 3.71 14.41
N VAL A 107 12.75 4.28 14.81
CA VAL A 107 12.80 5.47 15.68
C VAL A 107 12.30 6.72 14.93
N PHE A 108 12.87 7.01 13.76
CA PHE A 108 12.46 8.17 12.97
C PHE A 108 11.06 8.01 12.37
N GLY A 109 10.66 6.78 12.06
CA GLY A 109 9.31 6.47 11.57
C GLY A 109 8.25 6.74 12.64
N LEU A 110 8.51 6.40 13.91
CA LEU A 110 7.60 6.73 15.01
C LEU A 110 7.35 8.24 15.08
N VAL A 111 8.41 9.04 15.08
CA VAL A 111 8.33 10.51 15.09
C VAL A 111 7.63 11.03 13.83
N GLY A 112 7.97 10.48 12.66
CA GLY A 112 7.36 10.82 11.38
C GLY A 112 5.85 10.55 11.35
N VAL A 113 5.37 9.48 11.97
CA VAL A 113 3.94 9.17 12.06
C VAL A 113 3.20 10.21 12.89
N PHE A 114 3.76 10.68 14.01
CA PHE A 114 3.14 11.76 14.80
C PHE A 114 3.00 13.04 13.99
N ILE A 115 4.03 13.42 13.24
CA ILE A 115 3.99 14.60 12.36
C ILE A 115 2.96 14.38 11.23
N ALA A 116 2.97 13.21 10.61
CA ALA A 116 2.05 12.85 9.53
C ALA A 116 0.59 12.82 9.99
N TYR A 117 0.31 12.40 11.22
CA TYR A 117 -1.06 12.38 11.77
C TYR A 117 -1.69 13.79 11.73
N TYR A 118 -0.96 14.81 12.17
CA TYR A 118 -1.46 16.19 12.17
C TYR A 118 -1.59 16.77 10.76
N LEU A 119 -0.73 16.35 9.83
CA LEU A 119 -0.66 16.90 8.48
C LEU A 119 -1.67 16.23 7.52
N VAL A 120 -1.89 14.92 7.67
CA VAL A 120 -2.75 14.11 6.79
C VAL A 120 -4.24 14.21 7.16
N LYS A 121 -4.57 14.43 8.44
CA LYS A 121 -5.97 14.51 8.90
C LYS A 121 -6.77 15.63 8.23
N SER A 122 -6.10 16.70 7.81
CA SER A 122 -6.71 17.87 7.17
C SER A 122 -6.70 17.82 5.64
N LEU A 123 -6.09 16.78 5.03
CA LEU A 123 -5.94 16.70 3.59
C LEU A 123 -7.14 15.99 2.93
N PRO A 124 -7.75 16.57 1.88
CA PRO A 124 -8.76 15.86 1.12
C PRO A 124 -8.15 14.63 0.45
N LEU A 125 -8.83 13.48 0.56
CA LEU A 125 -8.36 12.19 0.05
C LEU A 125 -7.96 12.25 -1.42
N ASN A 126 -8.56 13.15 -2.21
CA ASN A 126 -8.24 13.36 -3.61
C ASN A 126 -6.77 13.79 -3.85
N ILE A 127 -6.30 14.75 -3.05
CA ILE A 127 -4.92 15.27 -3.14
C ILE A 127 -3.94 14.21 -2.67
N LEU A 128 -4.27 13.52 -1.57
CA LEU A 128 -3.43 12.47 -1.00
C LEU A 128 -3.15 11.35 -2.01
N THR A 129 -4.17 10.92 -2.76
CA THR A 129 -3.99 9.86 -3.76
C THR A 129 -3.13 10.30 -4.93
N TRP A 130 -3.28 11.54 -5.41
CA TRP A 130 -2.44 12.10 -6.47
C TRP A 130 -0.97 12.15 -6.03
N LEU A 131 -0.72 12.57 -4.79
CA LEU A 131 0.61 12.56 -4.21
C LEU A 131 1.20 11.14 -4.16
N VAL A 132 0.41 10.15 -3.72
CA VAL A 132 0.85 8.75 -3.67
C VAL A 132 1.20 8.21 -5.06
N ILE A 133 0.41 8.53 -6.09
CA ILE A 133 0.71 8.13 -7.48
C ILE A 133 2.08 8.67 -7.92
N VAL A 134 2.35 9.96 -7.68
CA VAL A 134 3.64 10.59 -8.03
C VAL A 134 4.80 9.91 -7.31
N VAL A 135 4.66 9.65 -6.01
CA VAL A 135 5.69 8.97 -5.20
C VAL A 135 5.94 7.54 -5.69
N ILE A 136 4.89 6.79 -6.05
CA ILE A 136 5.04 5.42 -6.55
C ILE A 136 5.75 5.41 -7.90
N ILE A 137 5.40 6.31 -8.82
CA ILE A 137 6.07 6.44 -10.12
C ILE A 137 7.55 6.78 -9.93
N TYR A 138 7.85 7.73 -9.04
CA TYR A 138 9.23 8.07 -8.68
C TYR A 138 9.99 6.86 -8.14
N THR A 139 9.38 6.12 -7.21
CA THR A 139 9.99 4.92 -6.61
C THR A 139 10.22 3.84 -7.66
N ALA A 140 9.25 3.61 -8.55
CA ALA A 140 9.38 2.68 -9.66
C ALA A 140 10.57 3.06 -10.56
N ALA A 141 10.66 4.33 -10.97
CA ALA A 141 11.77 4.84 -11.79
C ALA A 141 13.12 4.67 -11.08
N MET A 142 13.20 4.95 -9.78
CA MET A 142 14.41 4.73 -8.98
C MET A 142 14.83 3.26 -8.95
N MET A 143 13.87 2.34 -8.77
CA MET A 143 14.14 0.90 -8.78
C MET A 143 14.60 0.39 -10.16
N PHE A 144 14.01 0.88 -11.25
CA PHE A 144 14.47 0.55 -12.61
C PHE A 144 15.88 1.07 -12.87
N LYS A 145 16.20 2.30 -12.43
CA LYS A 145 17.54 2.87 -12.53
C LYS A 145 18.57 2.04 -11.74
N SER A 146 18.20 1.61 -10.54
CA SER A 146 19.05 0.75 -9.69
C SER A 146 19.28 -0.62 -10.33
N ALA A 147 18.23 -1.24 -10.90
CA ALA A 147 18.34 -2.51 -11.62
C ALA A 147 19.24 -2.40 -12.87
N SER A 148 19.14 -1.31 -13.63
CA SER A 148 20.01 -1.04 -14.78
C SER A 148 21.47 -0.83 -14.37
N LYS A 149 21.71 -0.14 -13.24
CA LYS A 149 23.06 0.05 -12.69
C LYS A 149 23.66 -1.27 -12.19
N ALA A 150 22.91 -2.08 -11.44
CA ALA A 150 23.34 -3.40 -11.00
C ALA A 150 23.66 -4.32 -12.19
N ARG A 151 22.89 -4.26 -13.28
CA ARG A 151 23.16 -5.02 -14.52
C ARG A 151 24.44 -4.58 -15.24
N LYS A 152 24.87 -3.32 -15.10
CA LYS A 152 26.17 -2.85 -15.61
C LYS A 152 27.34 -3.38 -14.77
N THR A 153 27.20 -3.41 -13.45
CA THR A 153 28.26 -3.91 -12.55
C THR A 153 28.49 -5.42 -12.66
N VAL A 154 27.47 -6.20 -13.01
CA VAL A 154 27.58 -7.67 -13.22
C VAL A 154 28.18 -8.03 -14.59
N LYS A 155 28.25 -7.06 -15.52
CA LYS A 155 28.81 -7.24 -16.87
C LYS A 155 30.25 -6.69 -17.03
N ALA A 156 30.77 -6.02 -16.00
CA ALA A 156 32.16 -5.53 -15.94
C ALA A 156 32.99 -6.52 -15.12
#